data_AF-A0A9E5H9F1-F1
#
_entry.id   AF-A0A9E5H9F1-F1
#
_cell.length_a   1.000
_cell.length_b   1.000
_cell.length_c   1.000
_cell.angle_alpha   90.00
_cell.angle_beta   90.00
_cell.angle_gamma   90.00
#
_symmetry.space_group_name_H-M   'P 1'
#
loop_
_entity.id
_entity.type
_entity.pdbx_description
1 polymer ?
#
loop_
_entity_poly.entity_id
_entity_poly.type
_entity_poly.pdbx_seq_one_letter_code
_entity_poly.pdbx_strand_id
1 'polypeptide(L)'
;MFFGINFKHGIGSVGDLPIPFDTVLNISALVIVLTFVFLKVSWKESILINTETIFEDKQNLFGKILGVLTLLLLILPGFISDESAKTSVVPLILWVFLWIGVPVLGLIFGDVYAKFNPLAIFNLESNKPNNVYVASVLFLGLTWFELVWNKPGNPQHIGTVFLILFLVTNLVRKSSKSSSIEVDPLLLLHHLYSKLRLTNKKPFLKGLLENIAN
;
A
#
# COMPACT_ATOMS: atom_id res chain seq x y z
N MET A 1 44.93 35.37 -6.47
CA MET A 1 44.41 35.19 -5.09
C MET A 1 43.12 34.40 -5.20
N PHE A 2 43.17 33.14 -4.79
CA PHE A 2 42.02 32.24 -4.73
C PHE A 2 41.07 32.72 -3.62
N PHE A 3 39.77 32.76 -3.89
CA PHE A 3 38.74 32.18 -3.03
C PHE A 3 37.47 32.01 -3.87
N GLY A 4 37.37 30.82 -4.48
CA GLY A 4 36.11 30.34 -5.02
C GLY A 4 35.29 29.74 -3.89
N ILE A 5 34.01 30.09 -3.83
CA ILE A 5 32.97 29.22 -3.31
C ILE A 5 31.77 29.34 -4.26
N ASN A 6 31.95 28.84 -5.48
CA ASN A 6 30.82 28.49 -6.32
C ASN A 6 30.20 27.24 -5.69
N PHE A 7 29.11 27.39 -4.94
CA PHE A 7 28.21 26.26 -4.70
C PHE A 7 27.61 25.88 -6.06
N LYS A 8 28.31 25.03 -6.81
CA LYS A 8 27.67 24.22 -7.84
C LYS A 8 26.83 23.18 -7.08
N HIS A 9 25.63 23.56 -6.66
CA HIS A 9 24.57 22.63 -6.29
C HIS A 9 24.27 21.81 -7.56
N GLY A 10 25.03 20.74 -7.76
CA GLY A 10 25.10 19.97 -9.01
C GLY A 10 23.91 19.04 -9.26
N ILE A 11 22.85 19.12 -8.45
CA ILE A 11 21.64 18.32 -8.60
C ILE A 11 20.48 19.17 -8.05
N GLY A 12 19.73 19.85 -8.92
CA GLY A 12 18.56 20.65 -8.55
C GLY A 12 17.27 19.84 -8.50
N SER A 13 17.21 18.76 -9.28
CA SER A 13 16.09 17.82 -9.36
C SER A 13 16.59 16.37 -9.45
N VAL A 14 15.76 15.39 -9.08
CA VAL A 14 16.06 13.95 -9.24
C VAL A 14 16.40 13.54 -10.68
N GLY A 15 16.05 14.37 -11.67
CA GLY A 15 16.41 14.20 -13.08
C GLY A 15 17.74 14.84 -13.51
N ASP A 16 18.43 15.57 -12.65
CA ASP A 16 19.72 16.23 -12.97
C ASP A 16 20.94 15.30 -12.78
N LEU A 17 20.71 14.00 -12.60
CA LEU A 17 21.83 13.06 -12.53
C LEU A 17 22.56 13.05 -13.89
N PRO A 18 23.89 13.24 -13.93
CA PRO A 18 24.67 13.19 -15.15
C PRO A 18 24.87 11.74 -15.61
N ILE A 19 23.77 11.01 -15.81
CA ILE A 19 23.76 9.66 -16.38
C ILE A 19 23.27 9.78 -17.83
N PRO A 20 23.99 9.24 -18.83
CA PRO A 20 23.51 9.19 -20.19
C PRO A 20 22.15 8.50 -20.29
N PHE A 21 21.22 9.08 -21.05
CA PHE A 21 19.86 8.55 -21.22
C PHE A 21 19.85 7.08 -21.68
N ASP A 22 20.75 6.72 -22.61
CA ASP A 22 20.90 5.35 -23.10
C ASP A 22 21.29 4.38 -21.99
N THR A 23 22.14 4.80 -21.06
CA THR A 23 22.52 3.99 -19.90
C THR A 23 21.31 3.72 -19.01
N VAL A 24 20.49 4.75 -18.73
CA VAL A 24 19.25 4.58 -17.95
C VAL A 24 18.31 3.62 -18.67
N LEU A 25 18.07 3.82 -19.96
CA LEU A 25 17.16 2.99 -20.75
C LEU A 25 17.61 1.51 -20.79
N ASN A 26 18.90 1.27 -21.05
CA ASN A 26 19.45 -0.08 -21.11
C ASN A 26 19.42 -0.78 -19.75
N ILE A 27 19.75 -0.09 -18.66
CA ILE A 27 19.70 -0.65 -17.30
C ILE A 27 18.25 -0.92 -16.90
N SER A 28 17.32 0.02 -17.15
CA SER A 28 15.90 -0.19 -16.86
C SER A 28 15.35 -1.41 -17.61
N ALA A 29 15.67 -1.56 -18.89
CA ALA A 29 15.28 -2.75 -19.67
C ALA A 29 15.86 -4.04 -19.09
N LEU A 30 17.14 -4.04 -18.74
CA LEU A 30 17.81 -5.19 -18.13
C LEU A 30 17.19 -5.57 -16.78
N VAL A 31 16.91 -4.59 -15.92
CA VAL A 31 16.26 -4.81 -14.61
C VAL A 31 14.89 -5.45 -14.81
N ILE A 32 14.08 -4.96 -15.75
CA ILE A 32 12.77 -5.55 -16.06
C ILE A 32 12.92 -7.03 -16.47
N VAL A 33 13.84 -7.33 -17.39
CA VAL A 33 14.11 -8.70 -17.84
C VAL A 33 14.53 -9.58 -16.67
N LEU A 34 15.46 -9.11 -15.83
CA LEU A 34 15.90 -9.84 -14.64
C LEU A 34 14.76 -10.09 -13.65
N THR A 35 13.88 -9.11 -13.41
CA THR A 35 12.71 -9.29 -12.53
C THR A 35 11.78 -10.37 -13.07
N PHE A 36 11.47 -10.38 -14.38
CA PHE A 36 10.64 -11.43 -14.98
C PHE A 36 11.30 -12.81 -14.93
N VAL A 37 12.61 -12.89 -15.22
CA VAL A 37 13.38 -14.14 -15.10
C VAL A 37 13.37 -14.64 -13.66
N PHE A 38 13.62 -13.76 -12.70
CA PHE A 38 13.60 -14.09 -11.28
C PHE A 38 12.22 -14.56 -10.83
N LEU A 39 11.14 -13.89 -11.26
CA LEU A 39 9.77 -14.34 -11.00
C LEU A 39 9.50 -15.72 -11.61
N LYS A 40 9.89 -15.95 -12.87
CA LYS A 40 9.74 -17.25 -13.54
C LYS A 40 10.49 -18.37 -12.82
N VAL A 41 11.70 -18.10 -12.34
CA VAL A 41 12.55 -19.08 -11.65
C VAL A 41 12.09 -19.33 -10.22
N SER A 42 11.71 -18.27 -9.49
CA SER A 42 11.34 -18.35 -8.08
C SER A 42 9.91 -18.83 -7.86
N TRP A 43 8.97 -18.47 -8.74
CA TRP A 43 7.55 -18.77 -8.58
C TRP A 43 7.14 -20.02 -9.38
N LYS A 44 7.59 -21.20 -8.92
CA LYS A 44 7.34 -22.48 -9.60
C LYS A 44 5.96 -23.08 -9.33
N GLU A 45 5.37 -22.79 -8.18
CA GLU A 45 4.05 -23.30 -7.79
C GLU A 45 3.15 -22.16 -7.34
N SER A 46 1.88 -22.19 -7.75
CA SER A 46 0.88 -21.24 -7.26
C SER A 46 0.52 -21.58 -5.82
N ILE A 47 0.79 -20.67 -4.88
CA ILE A 47 0.42 -20.79 -3.47
C ILE A 47 -1.07 -20.40 -3.31
N LEU A 48 -1.94 -20.94 -4.17
CA LEU A 48 -3.38 -20.79 -4.04
C LEU A 48 -3.84 -21.59 -2.82
N ILE A 49 -3.88 -20.91 -1.68
CA ILE A 49 -4.40 -21.46 -0.44
C ILE A 49 -5.92 -21.61 -0.61
N ASN A 50 -6.38 -22.84 -0.77
CA ASN A 50 -7.78 -23.19 -1.05
C ASN A 50 -8.70 -23.11 0.20
N THR A 51 -8.19 -22.63 1.33
CA THR A 51 -8.96 -22.52 2.57
C THR A 51 -9.55 -21.13 2.71
N GLU A 52 -10.87 -21.07 2.62
CA GLU A 52 -11.66 -19.89 2.99
C GLU A 52 -11.42 -19.59 4.47
N THR A 53 -10.55 -18.62 4.75
CA THR A 53 -10.43 -18.12 6.12
C THR A 53 -11.58 -17.19 6.40
N ILE A 54 -12.36 -17.50 7.44
CA ILE A 54 -13.40 -16.61 7.96
C ILE A 54 -12.75 -15.26 8.27
N PHE A 55 -13.11 -14.24 7.51
CA PHE A 55 -12.67 -12.88 7.75
C PHE A 55 -13.55 -12.28 8.85
N GLU A 56 -12.97 -11.97 10.00
CA GLU A 56 -13.69 -11.30 11.07
C GLU A 56 -13.77 -9.80 10.79
N ASP A 57 -14.98 -9.34 10.46
CA ASP A 57 -15.23 -7.95 10.09
C ASP A 57 -15.31 -7.00 11.31
N LYS A 58 -15.09 -7.52 12.53
CA LYS A 58 -15.24 -6.77 13.77
C LYS A 58 -13.90 -6.27 14.28
N GLN A 59 -13.80 -4.94 14.42
CA GLN A 59 -12.67 -4.29 15.07
C GLN A 59 -12.90 -4.14 16.58
N ASN A 60 -11.84 -4.36 17.35
CA ASN A 60 -11.83 -4.04 18.77
C ASN A 60 -11.87 -2.51 18.98
N LEU A 61 -12.30 -2.05 20.16
CA LEU A 61 -12.44 -0.63 20.49
C LEU A 61 -11.12 0.14 20.29
N PHE A 62 -9.99 -0.43 20.74
CA PHE A 62 -8.66 0.15 20.55
C PHE A 62 -8.30 0.29 19.06
N GLY A 63 -8.67 -0.71 18.26
CA GLY A 63 -8.50 -0.69 16.81
C GLY A 63 -9.26 0.44 16.14
N LYS A 64 -10.50 0.68 16.56
CA LYS A 64 -11.32 1.79 16.07
C LYS A 64 -10.74 3.15 16.43
N ILE A 65 -10.26 3.32 17.66
CA ILE A 65 -9.62 4.57 18.08
C ILE A 65 -8.40 4.85 17.20
N LEU A 66 -7.57 3.83 16.95
CA LEU A 66 -6.44 3.95 16.03
C LEU A 66 -6.90 4.24 14.59
N GLY A 67 -7.92 3.57 14.09
CA GLY A 67 -8.46 3.82 12.74
C GLY A 67 -9.00 5.23 12.57
N VAL A 68 -9.76 5.74 13.55
CA VAL A 68 -10.22 7.13 13.57
C VAL A 68 -9.04 8.09 13.61
N LEU A 69 -8.03 7.83 14.45
CA LEU A 69 -6.83 8.66 14.52
C LEU A 69 -6.10 8.69 13.16
N THR A 70 -5.88 7.54 12.53
CA THR A 70 -5.26 7.45 11.20
C THR A 70 -6.08 8.19 10.15
N LEU A 71 -7.41 8.06 10.16
CA LEU A 71 -8.28 8.78 9.23
C LEU A 71 -8.21 10.30 9.44
N LEU A 72 -8.20 10.75 10.69
CA LEU A 72 -8.05 12.18 11.01
C LEU A 72 -6.70 12.72 10.59
N LEU A 73 -5.61 11.96 10.77
CA LEU A 73 -4.27 12.35 10.32
C LEU A 73 -4.17 12.44 8.80
N LEU A 74 -5.00 11.70 8.05
CA LEU A 74 -5.04 11.77 6.59
C LEU A 74 -5.90 12.94 6.06
N ILE A 75 -6.99 13.26 6.76
CA ILE A 75 -7.96 14.26 6.31
C ILE A 75 -7.63 15.65 6.85
N LEU A 76 -7.45 15.81 8.17
CA LEU A 76 -7.38 17.12 8.81
C LEU A 76 -6.22 17.99 8.32
N PRO A 77 -4.96 17.52 8.30
CA PRO A 77 -3.86 18.37 7.86
C PRO A 77 -3.96 18.67 6.36
N GLY A 78 -4.68 17.85 5.59
CA GLY A 78 -4.98 18.10 4.19
C GLY A 78 -5.88 19.32 3.98
N PHE A 79 -6.81 19.62 4.90
CA PHE A 79 -7.75 20.74 4.73
C PHE A 79 -7.42 21.96 5.59
N ILE A 80 -6.70 21.78 6.70
CA ILE A 80 -6.42 22.86 7.67
C ILE A 80 -5.04 23.46 7.45
N SER A 81 -4.05 22.66 7.02
CA SER A 81 -2.66 23.08 6.93
C SER A 81 -2.25 23.35 5.48
N ASP A 82 -1.60 24.48 5.22
CA ASP A 82 -0.97 24.80 3.92
C ASP A 82 0.46 24.23 3.81
N GLU A 83 0.69 23.07 4.43
CA GLU A 83 2.01 22.44 4.46
C GLU A 83 2.37 21.82 3.12
N SER A 84 3.65 21.94 2.76
CA SER A 84 4.18 21.28 1.58
C SER A 84 4.20 19.75 1.74
N ALA A 85 4.19 19.02 0.63
CA ALA A 85 4.22 17.54 0.60
C ALA A 85 5.41 16.93 1.39
N LYS A 86 6.52 17.66 1.55
CA LYS A 86 7.72 17.18 2.24
C LYS A 86 7.64 17.30 3.76
N THR A 87 6.80 18.18 4.26
CA THR A 87 6.68 18.49 5.69
C THR A 87 5.41 17.95 6.30
N SER A 88 4.39 17.70 5.47
CA SER A 88 3.10 17.21 5.92
C SER A 88 3.14 15.77 6.40
N VAL A 89 2.34 15.47 7.41
CA VAL A 89 2.12 14.12 7.93
C VAL A 89 1.25 13.29 6.98
N VAL A 90 0.41 13.91 6.14
CA VAL A 90 -0.55 13.19 5.28
C VAL A 90 0.15 12.24 4.29
N PRO A 91 1.14 12.69 3.50
CA PRO A 91 1.83 11.82 2.55
C PRO A 91 2.67 10.76 3.27
N LEU A 92 3.20 11.07 4.46
CA LEU A 92 3.94 10.11 5.28
C LEU A 92 3.02 8.97 5.74
N ILE A 93 1.83 9.29 6.25
CA ILE A 93 0.89 8.25 6.71
C ILE A 93 0.41 7.40 5.54
N LEU A 94 0.07 8.00 4.40
CA LEU A 94 -0.38 7.24 3.24
C LEU A 94 0.76 6.43 2.61
N TRP A 95 1.76 7.10 2.06
CA TRP A 95 2.75 6.48 1.16
C TRP A 95 3.83 5.70 1.89
N VAL A 96 4.14 6.06 3.15
CA VAL A 96 5.17 5.37 3.91
C VAL A 96 4.55 4.38 4.87
N PHE A 97 3.66 4.85 5.75
CA PHE A 97 3.10 3.99 6.79
C PHE A 97 2.11 2.97 6.21
N LEU A 98 1.02 3.41 5.57
CA LEU A 98 0.00 2.51 5.05
C LEU A 98 0.44 1.75 3.80
N TRP A 99 1.15 2.38 2.86
CA TRP A 99 1.50 1.74 1.59
C TRP A 99 2.67 0.76 1.70
N ILE A 100 3.63 1.03 2.60
CA ILE A 100 4.86 0.23 2.73
C ILE A 100 4.96 -0.42 4.10
N GLY A 101 4.82 0.37 5.17
CA GLY A 101 5.00 -0.10 6.54
C GLY A 101 4.05 -1.22 6.92
N VAL A 102 2.75 -1.03 6.71
CA VAL A 102 1.74 -2.01 7.10
C VAL A 102 1.81 -3.30 6.28
N PRO A 103 2.05 -3.30 4.96
CA PRO A 103 2.30 -4.54 4.21
C PRO A 103 3.54 -5.30 4.71
N VAL A 104 4.64 -4.62 5.00
CA VAL A 104 5.84 -5.24 5.58
C VAL A 104 5.55 -5.85 6.95
N LEU A 105 4.83 -5.11 7.81
CA LEU A 105 4.36 -5.65 9.09
C LEU A 105 3.42 -6.85 8.87
N GLY A 106 2.61 -6.82 7.81
CA GLY A 106 1.68 -7.89 7.47
C GLY A 106 2.37 -9.20 7.09
N LEU A 107 3.51 -9.12 6.41
CA LEU A 107 4.37 -10.26 6.10
C LEU A 107 4.96 -10.95 7.34
N ILE A 108 5.05 -10.24 8.47
CA ILE A 108 5.63 -10.75 9.73
C ILE A 108 4.53 -11.16 10.72
N PHE A 109 3.53 -10.30 10.90
CA PHE A 109 2.52 -10.41 11.96
C PHE A 109 1.14 -10.86 11.47
N GLY A 110 0.90 -10.96 10.16
CA GLY A 110 -0.40 -11.33 9.59
C GLY A 110 -1.28 -10.11 9.31
N ASP A 111 -2.60 -10.24 9.40
CA ASP A 111 -3.52 -9.16 9.02
C ASP A 111 -3.56 -8.03 10.07
N VAL A 112 -2.58 -7.12 10.00
CA VAL A 112 -2.46 -5.98 10.94
C VAL A 112 -3.47 -4.89 10.58
N TYR A 113 -3.67 -4.61 9.29
CA TYR A 113 -4.58 -3.56 8.82
C TYR A 113 -6.02 -3.81 9.26
N ALA A 114 -6.51 -5.05 9.18
CA ALA A 114 -7.86 -5.40 9.64
C ALA A 114 -8.14 -4.96 11.09
N LYS A 115 -7.12 -4.90 11.95
CA LYS A 115 -7.29 -4.53 13.36
C LYS A 115 -7.56 -3.04 13.57
N PHE A 116 -7.04 -2.16 12.73
CA PHE A 116 -7.16 -0.71 12.89
C PHE A 116 -7.71 -0.01 11.64
N ASN A 117 -8.42 -0.74 10.78
CA ASN A 117 -8.82 -0.24 9.48
C ASN A 117 -9.61 1.08 9.60
N PRO A 118 -9.09 2.20 9.05
CA PRO A 118 -9.66 3.55 9.15
C PRO A 118 -10.98 3.73 8.39
N LEU A 119 -11.29 2.85 7.44
CA LEU A 119 -12.52 2.94 6.64
C LEU A 119 -13.70 2.19 7.29
N ALA A 120 -13.42 1.20 8.15
CA ALA A 120 -14.42 0.37 8.84
C ALA A 120 -14.71 0.83 10.28
N ILE A 121 -14.81 2.14 10.51
CA ILE A 121 -15.10 2.73 11.83
C ILE A 121 -16.51 2.33 12.33
N PHE A 122 -17.48 2.26 11.39
CA PHE A 122 -18.85 1.87 11.71
C PHE A 122 -19.00 0.34 11.74
N ASN A 123 -19.55 -0.14 12.86
CA ASN A 123 -20.01 -1.53 12.99
C ASN A 123 -21.29 -1.71 12.20
N LEU A 124 -21.15 -2.07 10.93
CA LEU A 124 -22.27 -2.45 10.08
C LEU A 124 -22.39 -3.98 10.11
N GLU A 125 -23.62 -4.49 10.08
CA GLU A 125 -23.85 -5.91 9.85
C GLU A 125 -23.40 -6.28 8.44
N SER A 126 -22.61 -7.34 8.33
CA SER A 126 -22.10 -7.83 7.05
C SER A 126 -22.43 -9.31 6.84
N ASN A 127 -22.69 -9.65 5.59
CA ASN A 127 -22.81 -11.03 5.14
C ASN A 127 -21.41 -11.63 4.89
N LYS A 128 -21.36 -12.96 4.68
CA LYS A 128 -20.13 -13.61 4.24
C LYS A 128 -19.64 -13.01 2.92
N PRO A 129 -18.31 -12.82 2.74
CA PRO A 129 -17.76 -12.32 1.50
C PRO A 129 -18.07 -13.27 0.34
N ASN A 130 -18.49 -12.70 -0.78
CA ASN A 130 -18.82 -13.36 -2.03
C ASN A 130 -17.88 -12.89 -3.15
N ASN A 131 -17.68 -11.58 -3.32
CA ASN A 131 -16.80 -11.04 -4.37
C ASN A 131 -16.03 -9.78 -3.93
N VAL A 132 -14.88 -9.55 -4.56
CA VAL A 132 -13.98 -8.42 -4.24
C VAL A 132 -13.87 -7.40 -5.39
N TYR A 133 -14.84 -7.38 -6.30
CA TYR A 133 -14.79 -6.53 -7.49
C TYR A 133 -14.78 -5.04 -7.13
N VAL A 134 -15.59 -4.64 -6.14
CA VAL A 134 -15.68 -3.24 -5.72
C VAL A 134 -14.35 -2.75 -5.15
N ALA A 135 -13.77 -3.50 -4.21
CA ALA A 135 -12.45 -3.21 -3.66
C ALA A 135 -11.38 -3.18 -4.75
N SER A 136 -11.43 -4.09 -5.73
CA SER A 136 -10.47 -4.11 -6.84
C SER A 136 -10.57 -2.87 -7.73
N VAL A 137 -11.78 -2.42 -8.06
CA VAL A 137 -12.00 -1.19 -8.85
C VAL A 137 -11.54 0.05 -8.06
N LEU A 138 -11.88 0.14 -6.77
CA LEU A 138 -11.41 1.23 -5.91
C LEU A 138 -9.90 1.22 -5.75
N PHE A 139 -9.28 0.03 -5.72
CA PHE A 139 -7.83 -0.12 -5.65
C PHE A 139 -7.17 0.39 -6.94
N LEU A 140 -7.71 0.03 -8.11
CA LEU A 140 -7.24 0.58 -9.39
C LEU A 140 -7.40 2.11 -9.46
N GLY A 141 -8.49 2.65 -8.90
CA GLY A 141 -8.66 4.10 -8.78
C GLY A 141 -7.59 4.75 -7.90
N LEU A 142 -7.24 4.10 -6.78
CA LEU A 142 -6.21 4.57 -5.86
C LEU A 142 -4.80 4.51 -6.45
N THR A 143 -4.46 3.45 -7.19
CA THR A 143 -3.16 3.35 -7.88
C THR A 143 -3.08 4.29 -9.08
N TRP A 144 -4.19 4.52 -9.78
CA TRP A 144 -4.23 5.56 -10.81
C TRP A 144 -4.02 6.95 -10.21
N PHE A 145 -4.60 7.23 -9.04
CA PHE A 145 -4.33 8.47 -8.31
C PHE A 145 -2.84 8.60 -7.93
N GLU A 146 -2.21 7.52 -7.45
CA GLU A 146 -0.77 7.51 -7.14
C GLU A 146 0.10 7.84 -8.35
N LEU A 147 -0.19 7.23 -9.50
CA LEU A 147 0.72 7.21 -10.65
C LEU A 147 0.47 8.32 -11.66
N VAL A 148 -0.79 8.72 -11.86
CA VAL A 148 -1.20 9.58 -12.98
C VAL A 148 -1.61 10.97 -12.51
N TRP A 149 -2.12 11.10 -11.28
CA TRP A 149 -2.63 12.38 -10.80
C TRP A 149 -1.50 13.40 -10.61
N ASN A 150 -1.78 14.67 -10.87
CA ASN A 150 -0.80 15.74 -10.70
C ASN A 150 -0.53 15.98 -9.21
N LYS A 151 0.74 15.88 -8.80
CA LYS A 151 1.18 16.06 -7.40
C LYS A 151 0.43 15.14 -6.43
N PRO A 152 0.58 13.81 -6.53
CA PRO A 152 -0.13 12.84 -5.69
C PRO A 152 0.27 12.92 -4.21
N GLY A 153 1.41 13.57 -3.91
CA GLY A 153 1.85 13.89 -2.56
C GLY A 153 1.23 15.16 -1.95
N ASN A 154 0.34 15.88 -2.65
CA ASN A 154 -0.31 17.05 -2.07
C ASN A 154 -1.28 16.62 -0.94
N PRO A 155 -1.14 17.14 0.29
CA PRO A 155 -2.01 16.80 1.42
C PRO A 155 -3.51 17.01 1.13
N GLN A 156 -3.88 18.08 0.42
CA GLN A 156 -5.27 18.37 0.05
C GLN A 156 -5.88 17.30 -0.85
N HIS A 157 -5.12 16.85 -1.86
CA HIS A 157 -5.58 15.82 -2.79
C HIS A 157 -5.75 14.48 -2.09
N ILE A 158 -4.77 14.08 -1.26
CA ILE A 158 -4.85 12.85 -0.47
C ILE A 158 -6.06 12.88 0.48
N GLY A 159 -6.23 13.98 1.22
CA GLY A 159 -7.36 14.14 2.15
C GLY A 159 -8.71 14.06 1.44
N THR A 160 -8.83 14.68 0.25
CA THR A 160 -10.04 14.62 -0.58
C THR A 160 -10.32 13.19 -1.05
N VAL A 161 -9.31 12.48 -1.58
CA VAL A 161 -9.46 11.09 -2.04
C VAL A 161 -9.85 10.17 -0.89
N PHE A 162 -9.23 10.30 0.28
CA PHE A 162 -9.57 9.48 1.45
C PHE A 162 -10.96 9.79 2.01
N LEU A 163 -11.40 11.04 1.97
CA LEU A 163 -12.77 11.39 2.32
C LEU A 163 -13.77 10.74 1.36
N ILE A 164 -13.51 10.81 0.05
CA ILE A 164 -14.35 10.15 -0.97
C ILE A 164 -14.36 8.64 -0.76
N LEU A 165 -13.19 8.01 -0.58
CA LEU A 165 -13.08 6.58 -0.30
C LEU A 165 -13.86 6.20 0.95
N PHE A 166 -13.73 6.95 2.04
CA PHE A 166 -14.46 6.72 3.28
C PHE A 166 -15.99 6.76 3.07
N LEU A 167 -16.49 7.76 2.33
CA LEU A 167 -17.91 7.86 2.04
C LEU A 167 -18.41 6.73 1.14
N VAL A 168 -17.70 6.46 0.03
CA VAL A 168 -18.09 5.41 -0.93
C VAL A 168 -18.07 4.04 -0.28
N THR A 169 -17.01 3.71 0.45
CA THR A 169 -16.90 2.40 1.12
C THR A 169 -18.02 2.18 2.14
N ASN A 170 -18.32 3.17 2.97
CA ASN A 170 -19.38 3.04 3.96
C ASN A 170 -20.79 3.06 3.35
N LEU A 171 -21.01 3.81 2.27
CA LEU A 171 -22.29 3.82 1.55
C LEU A 171 -22.55 2.46 0.90
N VAL A 172 -21.56 1.89 0.22
CA VAL A 172 -21.68 0.55 -0.40
C VAL A 172 -21.86 -0.53 0.66
N ARG A 173 -21.09 -0.51 1.75
CA ARG A 173 -21.27 -1.45 2.87
C ARG A 173 -22.68 -1.37 3.45
N LYS A 174 -23.22 -0.16 3.64
CA LYS A 174 -24.57 0.04 4.17
C LYS A 174 -25.66 -0.43 3.20
N SER A 175 -25.51 -0.17 1.90
CA SER A 175 -26.52 -0.52 0.89
C SER A 175 -26.56 -2.02 0.59
N SER A 176 -25.39 -2.65 0.44
CA SER A 176 -25.28 -4.05 -0.01
C SER A 176 -25.08 -5.05 1.14
N LYS A 177 -24.90 -4.57 2.39
CA LYS A 177 -24.45 -5.39 3.54
C LYS A 177 -23.17 -6.20 3.23
N SER A 178 -22.35 -5.65 2.36
CA SER A 178 -21.06 -6.21 1.97
C SER A 178 -20.08 -6.16 3.13
N SER A 179 -19.26 -7.20 3.26
CA SER A 179 -18.17 -7.22 4.24
C SER A 179 -17.07 -6.22 3.87
N SER A 180 -16.28 -5.77 4.85
CA SER A 180 -15.28 -4.72 4.58
C SER A 180 -14.26 -5.14 3.53
N ILE A 181 -13.88 -6.42 3.44
CA ILE A 181 -12.92 -6.93 2.46
C ILE A 181 -13.39 -6.79 1.00
N GLU A 182 -14.71 -6.78 0.76
CA GLU A 182 -15.27 -6.66 -0.59
C GLU A 182 -15.20 -5.24 -1.16
N VAL A 183 -15.16 -4.25 -0.27
CA VAL A 183 -15.34 -2.84 -0.61
C VAL A 183 -14.08 -2.02 -0.33
N ASP A 184 -13.34 -2.35 0.71
CA ASP A 184 -12.15 -1.61 1.10
C ASP A 184 -10.92 -2.05 0.29
N PRO A 185 -10.37 -1.16 -0.58
CA PRO A 185 -9.23 -1.49 -1.44
C PRO A 185 -7.94 -1.73 -0.65
N LEU A 186 -7.72 -0.98 0.44
CA LEU A 186 -6.52 -1.11 1.25
C LEU A 186 -6.58 -2.38 2.08
N LEU A 187 -7.74 -2.69 2.68
CA LEU A 187 -7.90 -3.93 3.41
C LEU A 187 -7.63 -5.15 2.51
N LEU A 188 -8.15 -5.13 1.27
CA LEU A 188 -7.89 -6.19 0.29
C LEU A 188 -6.38 -6.37 0.03
N LEU A 189 -5.68 -5.27 -0.24
CA LEU A 189 -4.23 -5.28 -0.46
C LEU A 189 -3.49 -5.92 0.73
N HIS A 190 -3.72 -5.41 1.93
CA HIS A 190 -3.04 -5.86 3.15
C HIS A 190 -3.36 -7.31 3.49
N HIS A 191 -4.60 -7.73 3.26
CA HIS A 191 -5.01 -9.10 3.44
C HIS A 191 -4.20 -10.03 2.53
N LEU A 192 -4.06 -9.71 1.24
CA LEU A 192 -3.25 -10.49 0.29
C LEU A 192 -1.78 -10.58 0.75
N TYR A 193 -1.17 -9.47 1.16
CA TYR A 193 0.20 -9.48 1.70
C TYR A 193 0.32 -10.36 2.95
N SER A 194 -0.66 -10.31 3.86
CA SER A 194 -0.65 -11.15 5.06
C SER A 194 -0.73 -12.65 4.76
N LYS A 195 -1.25 -13.06 3.60
CA LYS A 195 -1.25 -14.47 3.19
C LYS A 195 0.12 -14.96 2.73
N LEU A 196 0.96 -14.04 2.26
CA LEU A 196 2.36 -14.27 1.89
C LEU A 196 3.32 -14.27 3.11
N ARG A 197 2.78 -14.38 4.33
CA ARG A 197 3.55 -14.36 5.58
C ARG A 197 4.70 -15.36 5.53
N LEU A 198 5.91 -14.88 5.83
CA LEU A 198 7.14 -15.67 5.78
C LEU A 198 7.12 -16.90 6.71
N THR A 199 6.31 -16.86 7.77
CA THR A 199 6.15 -17.95 8.73
C THR A 199 5.14 -19.02 8.31
N ASN A 200 4.37 -18.82 7.23
CA ASN A 200 3.50 -19.87 6.69
C ASN A 200 4.38 -20.96 6.08
N LYS A 201 4.49 -22.06 6.81
CA LYS A 201 5.33 -23.23 6.52
C LYS A 201 5.04 -23.81 5.11
N LYS A 202 5.94 -23.54 4.15
CA LYS A 202 6.66 -24.51 3.28
C LYS A 202 7.50 -23.74 2.24
N PRO A 203 8.68 -24.25 1.85
CA PRO A 203 9.90 -23.50 2.13
C PRO A 203 10.68 -23.14 0.86
N PHE A 204 10.69 -21.87 0.49
CA PHE A 204 11.63 -21.41 -0.54
C PHE A 204 13.10 -21.47 -0.04
N LEU A 205 13.32 -21.21 1.25
CA LEU A 205 14.67 -21.20 1.84
C LEU A 205 15.28 -22.59 2.03
N LYS A 206 14.47 -23.65 2.16
CA LYS A 206 14.99 -25.01 2.36
C LYS A 206 15.57 -25.59 1.06
N GLY A 207 14.90 -25.36 -0.07
CA GLY A 207 15.42 -25.77 -1.38
C GLY A 207 16.66 -24.99 -1.84
N LEU A 208 16.88 -23.77 -1.32
CA LEU A 208 18.05 -22.96 -1.65
C LEU A 208 19.29 -23.42 -0.86
N LEU A 209 19.11 -23.77 0.43
CA LEU A 209 20.18 -24.35 1.25
C LEU A 209 20.50 -25.79 0.85
N GLU A 210 19.50 -26.61 0.51
CA GLU A 210 19.71 -27.99 0.04
C GLU A 210 20.43 -28.04 -1.32
N ASN A 211 20.23 -27.05 -2.21
CA ASN A 211 20.94 -26.96 -3.49
C ASN A 211 22.36 -26.36 -3.40
N ILE A 212 22.72 -25.69 -2.31
CA ILE A 212 24.08 -25.19 -2.07
C ILE A 212 24.92 -26.24 -1.30
N ALA A 213 24.25 -27.15 -0.58
CA ALA A 213 24.88 -28.21 0.21
C ALA A 213 25.17 -29.50 -0.59
N ASN A 214 24.77 -29.59 -1.85
CA ASN A 214 25.12 -30.64 -2.82
C ASN A 214 26.00 -30.07 -3.93
#